data_AF-A0A7Y9UUE9-F1
#
_entry.id   AF-A0A7Y9UUE9-F1
#
_cell.length_a   1.000
_cell.length_b   1.000
_cell.length_c   1.000
_cell.angle_alpha   90.00
_cell.angle_beta   90.00
_cell.angle_gamma   90.00
#
_symmetry.space_group_name_H-M   'P 1'
#
loop_
_entity.id
_entity.type
_entity.pdbx_description
1 polymer ?
#
loop_
_entity_poly.entity_id
_entity_poly.type
_entity_poly.pdbx_seq_one_letter_code
_entity_poly.pdbx_strand_id
1 'polypeptide(L)'
;MVNANDLIEQQLFKMLRRTQAIHVRTASGEVELERSSYGILCLLADEGPQRLGAIATTFRLDPSTITRQAQAVVRLGLAEKTVDETDRRASVLSLTEVGTKAVVEARDHRRRMLDAMLTEWSEEERTSFLDAITRFNDTVDHWVLNEITVE
;
A
#
# COMPACT_ATOMS: atom_id res chain seq x y z
N MET A 1 12.96 19.26 28.35
CA MET A 1 12.50 17.85 28.28
C MET A 1 12.10 17.58 26.85
N VAL A 2 12.66 16.56 26.21
CA VAL A 2 12.19 16.12 24.90
C VAL A 2 10.76 15.59 25.09
N ASN A 3 9.79 16.12 24.34
CA ASN A 3 8.43 15.62 24.39
C ASN A 3 8.43 14.22 23.73
N ALA A 4 7.66 13.28 24.26
CA ALA A 4 7.50 11.96 23.64
C ALA A 4 7.13 12.08 22.15
N ASN A 5 6.37 13.10 21.77
CA ASN A 5 6.01 13.39 20.38
C ASN A 5 7.21 13.70 19.49
N ASP A 6 8.24 14.37 20.01
CA ASP A 6 9.46 14.67 19.24
C ASP A 6 10.25 13.39 18.93
N LEU A 7 10.28 12.45 19.89
CA LEU A 7 10.91 11.15 19.67
C LEU A 7 10.10 10.29 18.70
N ILE A 8 8.77 10.32 18.81
CA ILE A 8 7.88 9.60 17.90
C ILE A 8 8.08 10.11 16.46
N GLU A 9 8.09 11.43 16.25
CA GLU A 9 8.35 12.05 14.95
C GLU A 9 9.66 11.54 14.33
N GLN A 10 10.76 11.54 15.10
CA GLN A 10 12.05 11.05 14.63
C GLN A 10 12.05 9.56 14.27
N GLN A 11 11.35 8.72 15.05
CA GLN A 11 11.25 7.29 14.75
C GLN A 11 10.38 7.04 13.50
N LEU A 12 9.28 7.77 13.33
CA LEU A 12 8.44 7.72 12.13
C LEU A 12 9.25 8.12 10.89
N PHE A 13 10.04 9.18 10.97
CA PHE A 13 10.90 9.61 9.85
C PHE A 13 11.94 8.54 9.49
N LYS A 14 12.60 7.93 10.50
CA LYS A 14 13.54 6.83 10.29
C LYS A 14 12.86 5.62 9.64
N MET A 15 11.67 5.24 10.11
CA MET A 15 10.88 4.14 9.56
C MET A 15 10.49 4.42 8.09
N LEU A 16 9.97 5.62 7.79
CA LEU A 16 9.59 6.01 6.44
C LEU A 16 10.77 5.90 5.47
N ARG A 17 11.93 6.47 5.82
CA ARG A 17 13.12 6.42 4.99
C ARG A 17 13.65 5.00 4.80
N ARG A 18 13.63 4.17 5.84
CA ARG A 18 14.12 2.78 5.78
C ARG A 18 13.18 1.89 4.97
N THR A 19 11.87 2.11 5.06
CA THR A 19 10.89 1.37 4.25
C THR A 19 10.90 1.80 2.77
N GLN A 20 11.34 3.02 2.45
CA GLN A 20 11.59 3.46 1.07
C GLN A 20 12.79 2.77 0.41
N ALA A 21 13.78 2.33 1.19
CA ALA A 21 14.94 1.57 0.69
C ALA A 21 14.62 0.08 0.45
N ILE A 22 13.45 -0.39 0.88
CA ILE A 22 13.00 -1.78 0.70
C ILE A 22 12.21 -1.84 -0.62
N HIS A 23 12.86 -2.31 -1.68
CA HIS A 23 12.19 -2.60 -2.94
C HIS A 23 11.25 -3.80 -2.78
N VAL A 24 10.01 -3.68 -3.28
CA VAL A 24 9.07 -4.80 -3.28
C VAL A 24 9.38 -5.67 -4.49
N ARG A 25 10.13 -6.74 -4.29
CA ARG A 25 10.30 -7.78 -5.30
C ARG A 25 9.12 -8.75 -5.20
N THR A 26 8.57 -9.13 -6.35
CA THR A 26 7.72 -10.33 -6.43
C THR A 26 8.50 -11.54 -5.91
N ALA A 27 7.84 -12.56 -5.36
CA ALA A 27 8.55 -13.71 -4.79
C ALA A 27 9.34 -14.50 -5.85
N SER A 28 8.89 -14.49 -7.11
CA SER A 28 9.65 -15.02 -8.25
C SER A 28 10.94 -14.24 -8.51
N GLY A 29 11.03 -13.00 -8.03
CA GLY A 29 12.16 -12.11 -8.25
C GLY A 29 12.26 -11.57 -9.68
N GLU A 30 11.31 -11.95 -10.55
CA GLU A 30 11.26 -11.63 -11.99
C GLU A 30 10.73 -10.22 -12.25
N VAL A 31 9.89 -9.69 -11.36
CA VAL A 31 9.34 -8.34 -11.46
C VAL A 31 9.64 -7.56 -10.18
N GLU A 32 10.43 -6.50 -10.33
CA GLU A 32 10.58 -5.48 -9.32
C GLU A 32 9.37 -4.53 -9.40
N LEU A 33 8.53 -4.56 -8.38
CA LEU A 33 7.38 -3.67 -8.31
C LEU A 33 7.79 -2.39 -7.61
N GLU A 34 7.52 -1.27 -8.26
CA GLU A 34 7.55 0.02 -7.58
C GLU A 34 6.54 -0.04 -6.41
N ARG A 35 6.92 0.48 -5.24
CA ARG A 35 6.08 0.48 -4.02
C ARG A 35 4.67 1.02 -4.28
N SER A 36 4.59 2.05 -5.11
CA SER A 36 3.34 2.69 -5.53
C SER A 36 2.44 1.75 -6.34
N SER A 37 3.03 0.96 -7.25
CA SER A 37 2.33 -0.07 -8.03
C SER A 37 1.85 -1.22 -7.16
N TYR A 38 2.66 -1.67 -6.18
CA TYR A 38 2.25 -2.70 -5.23
C TYR A 38 1.06 -2.26 -4.35
N GLY A 39 1.02 -0.99 -3.93
CA GLY A 39 -0.10 -0.42 -3.20
C GLY A 39 -1.42 -0.58 -3.95
N ILE A 40 -1.45 -0.19 -5.23
CA ILE A 40 -2.64 -0.34 -6.09
C ILE A 40 -3.06 -1.81 -6.18
N LEU A 41 -2.12 -2.73 -6.39
CA LEU A 41 -2.44 -4.16 -6.49
C LEU A 41 -3.02 -4.72 -5.18
N CYS A 42 -2.54 -4.26 -4.02
CA CYS A 42 -3.12 -4.64 -2.74
C CYS A 42 -4.54 -4.10 -2.56
N LEU A 43 -4.78 -2.82 -2.89
CA LEU A 43 -6.11 -2.23 -2.84
C LEU A 43 -7.10 -3.05 -3.67
N LEU A 44 -6.73 -3.39 -4.91
CA LEU A 44 -7.60 -4.19 -5.78
C LEU A 44 -7.80 -5.63 -5.29
N ALA A 45 -6.82 -6.21 -4.59
CA ALA A 45 -6.94 -7.54 -4.01
C ALA A 45 -7.90 -7.55 -2.81
N ASP A 46 -7.91 -6.47 -2.01
CA ASP A 46 -8.70 -6.38 -0.78
C ASP A 46 -10.11 -5.83 -1.04
N GLU A 47 -10.27 -4.89 -1.97
CA GLU A 47 -11.52 -4.17 -2.24
C GLU A 47 -12.13 -4.47 -3.62
N GLY A 48 -11.49 -5.33 -4.42
CA GLY A 48 -11.94 -5.68 -5.77
C GLY A 48 -11.69 -4.57 -6.80
N PRO A 49 -12.35 -4.64 -7.97
CA PRO A 49 -12.19 -3.65 -9.05
C PRO A 49 -12.57 -2.23 -8.60
N GLN A 50 -11.73 -1.25 -8.90
CA GLN A 50 -11.91 0.14 -8.48
C GLN A 50 -11.80 1.12 -9.66
N ARG A 51 -12.55 2.22 -9.62
CA ARG A 51 -12.39 3.33 -10.58
C ARG A 51 -11.07 4.03 -10.34
N LEU A 52 -10.35 4.42 -11.39
CA LEU A 52 -9.08 5.15 -11.25
C LEU A 52 -9.22 6.44 -10.42
N GLY A 53 -10.35 7.13 -10.53
CA GLY A 53 -10.65 8.29 -9.71
C GLY A 53 -10.82 7.96 -8.23
N ALA A 54 -11.44 6.83 -7.90
CA ALA A 54 -11.56 6.37 -6.51
C ALA A 54 -10.19 5.98 -5.95
N ILE A 55 -9.36 5.29 -6.73
CA ILE A 55 -7.98 4.97 -6.36
C ILE A 55 -7.20 6.27 -6.08
N ALA A 56 -7.34 7.30 -6.91
CA ALA A 56 -6.69 8.61 -6.68
C ALA A 56 -7.11 9.25 -5.36
N THR A 57 -8.40 9.20 -5.01
CA THR A 57 -8.90 9.66 -3.72
C THR A 57 -8.33 8.84 -2.56
N THR A 58 -8.38 7.51 -2.64
CA THR A 58 -7.89 6.60 -1.59
C THR A 58 -6.41 6.79 -1.32
N PHE A 59 -5.59 6.91 -2.36
CA PHE A 59 -4.15 7.11 -2.22
C PHE A 59 -3.75 8.59 -2.01
N ARG A 60 -4.70 9.53 -2.11
CA ARG A 60 -4.45 10.98 -2.07
C ARG A 60 -3.38 11.43 -3.07
N LEU A 61 -3.48 10.90 -4.28
CA LEU A 61 -2.55 11.19 -5.36
C LEU A 61 -3.27 11.88 -6.51
N ASP A 62 -2.56 12.76 -7.22
CA ASP A 62 -3.10 13.36 -8.43
C ASP A 62 -3.56 12.30 -9.44
N PRO A 63 -4.67 12.53 -10.17
CA PRO A 63 -5.16 11.60 -11.18
C PRO A 63 -4.10 11.21 -12.23
N SER A 64 -3.19 12.12 -12.56
CA SER A 64 -2.09 11.88 -13.50
C SER A 64 -1.07 10.87 -12.94
N THR A 65 -0.80 10.91 -11.64
CA THR A 65 0.09 9.97 -10.95
C THR A 65 -0.53 8.58 -10.88
N ILE A 66 -1.80 8.46 -10.48
CA ILE A 66 -2.51 7.16 -10.49
C ILE A 66 -2.62 6.60 -11.90
N THR A 67 -2.90 7.43 -12.90
CA THR A 67 -2.95 6.96 -14.29
C THR A 67 -1.62 6.37 -14.74
N ARG A 68 -0.50 7.02 -14.39
CA ARG A 68 0.85 6.51 -14.70
C ARG A 68 1.13 5.17 -14.01
N GLN A 69 0.79 5.06 -12.73
CA GLN A 69 0.97 3.82 -11.95
C GLN A 69 0.07 2.69 -12.46
N ALA A 70 -1.20 2.98 -12.75
CA ALA A 70 -2.14 2.04 -13.36
C ALA A 70 -1.63 1.53 -14.71
N GLN A 71 -1.10 2.43 -15.56
CA GLN A 71 -0.48 2.02 -16.82
C GLN A 71 0.75 1.11 -16.59
N ALA A 72 1.52 1.32 -15.54
CA ALA A 72 2.66 0.47 -15.23
C ALA A 72 2.22 -0.96 -14.89
N VAL A 73 1.26 -1.13 -13.99
CA VAL A 73 0.75 -2.47 -13.63
C VAL A 73 0.00 -3.15 -14.78
N VAL A 74 -0.66 -2.39 -15.66
CA VAL A 74 -1.28 -2.93 -16.88
C VAL A 74 -0.22 -3.39 -17.89
N ARG A 75 0.85 -2.61 -18.10
CA ARG A 75 1.96 -3.02 -18.98
C ARG A 75 2.66 -4.29 -18.49
N LEU A 76 2.69 -4.50 -17.18
CA LEU A 76 3.22 -5.72 -16.55
C LEU A 76 2.24 -6.90 -16.60
N GLY A 77 1.02 -6.72 -17.13
CA GLY A 77 -0.01 -7.76 -17.19
C GLY A 77 -0.63 -8.13 -15.84
N LEU A 78 -0.40 -7.32 -14.80
CA LEU A 78 -0.87 -7.57 -13.43
C LEU A 78 -2.27 -7.01 -13.19
N ALA A 79 -2.65 -5.99 -13.96
CA ALA A 79 -3.99 -5.44 -13.94
C ALA A 79 -4.51 -5.27 -15.37
N GLU A 80 -5.81 -5.19 -15.50
CA GLU A 80 -6.46 -4.82 -16.75
C GLU A 80 -7.34 -3.59 -16.52
N LYS A 81 -7.50 -2.79 -17.57
CA LYS A 81 -8.29 -1.56 -17.53
C LYS A 81 -9.47 -1.70 -18.47
N THR A 82 -10.67 -1.53 -17.93
CA THR A 82 -11.93 -1.53 -18.67
C THR A 82 -12.63 -0.18 -18.56
N VAL A 83 -13.62 0.06 -19.42
CA VAL A 83 -14.53 1.19 -19.27
C VAL A 83 -15.61 0.84 -18.24
N ASP A 84 -16.02 1.81 -17.44
CA ASP A 84 -17.15 1.59 -16.52
C ASP A 84 -18.45 1.45 -17.31
N GLU A 85 -19.28 0.47 -16.93
CA GLU A 85 -20.53 0.16 -17.60
C GLU A 85 -21.60 1.26 -17.43
N THR A 86 -21.52 2.02 -16.34
CA THR A 86 -22.45 3.10 -15.98
C THR A 86 -21.95 4.48 -16.42
N ASP A 87 -20.63 4.66 -16.52
CA ASP A 87 -20.00 5.89 -17.01
C ASP A 87 -18.80 5.58 -17.93
N ARG A 88 -19.01 5.62 -19.25
CA ARG A 88 -17.95 5.35 -20.23
C ARG A 88 -16.75 6.31 -20.16
N ARG A 89 -16.85 7.42 -19.42
CA ARG A 89 -15.72 8.34 -19.17
C ARG A 89 -14.83 7.85 -18.03
N ALA A 90 -15.34 7.01 -17.14
CA ALA A 90 -14.59 6.40 -16.07
C ALA A 90 -13.88 5.11 -16.55
N SER A 91 -12.65 4.93 -16.08
CA SER A 91 -11.92 3.66 -16.25
C SER A 91 -11.93 2.89 -14.94
N VAL A 92 -12.21 1.60 -15.03
CA VAL A 92 -12.13 0.63 -13.94
C VAL A 92 -10.83 -0.16 -14.10
N LEU A 93 -10.15 -0.39 -12.99
CA LEU A 93 -8.94 -1.21 -12.91
C LEU A 93 -9.27 -2.47 -12.11
N SER A 94 -8.92 -3.64 -12.63
CA SER A 94 -9.09 -4.95 -11.98
C SER A 94 -7.79 -5.75 -12.03
N LEU A 95 -7.60 -6.65 -11.07
CA LEU A 95 -6.49 -7.60 -11.12
C LEU A 95 -6.74 -8.64 -12.20
N THR A 96 -5.68 -9.00 -12.93
CA THR A 96 -5.67 -10.23 -13.74
C THR A 96 -5.41 -11.44 -12.83
N GLU A 97 -5.54 -12.66 -13.37
CA GLU A 97 -5.12 -13.86 -12.65
C GLU A 97 -3.63 -13.81 -12.26
N VAL A 98 -2.78 -13.29 -13.15
CA VAL A 98 -1.35 -13.09 -12.90
C VAL A 98 -1.13 -12.06 -11.79
N GLY A 99 -1.87 -10.95 -11.81
CA GLY A 99 -1.85 -9.94 -10.75
C GLY A 99 -2.19 -10.49 -9.38
N THR A 100 -3.27 -11.28 -9.31
CA THR A 100 -3.70 -11.92 -8.07
C THR A 100 -2.60 -12.83 -7.50
N LYS A 101 -1.98 -13.66 -8.35
CA LYS A 101 -0.83 -14.50 -7.92
C LYS A 101 0.34 -13.66 -7.45
N ALA A 102 0.69 -12.60 -8.19
CA ALA A 102 1.79 -11.70 -7.83
C ALA A 102 1.57 -11.00 -6.47
N VAL A 103 0.34 -10.60 -6.14
CA VAL A 103 0.01 -10.01 -4.82
C VAL A 103 0.20 -11.02 -3.70
N VAL A 104 -0.29 -12.26 -3.87
CA VAL A 104 -0.12 -13.33 -2.87
C VAL A 104 1.37 -13.60 -2.63
N GLU A 105 2.14 -13.77 -3.70
CA GLU A 105 3.58 -13.98 -3.64
C GLU A 105 4.32 -12.83 -2.95
N ALA A 106 4.00 -11.59 -3.31
CA ALA A 106 4.60 -10.40 -2.69
C ALA A 106 4.25 -10.29 -1.19
N ARG A 107 3.00 -10.62 -0.81
CA ARG A 107 2.60 -10.69 0.61
C ARG A 107 3.41 -11.74 1.37
N ASP A 108 3.57 -12.93 0.80
CA ASP A 108 4.36 -14.01 1.41
C ASP A 108 5.84 -13.66 1.54
N HIS A 109 6.42 -13.03 0.51
CA HIS A 109 7.79 -12.53 0.59
C HIS A 109 7.95 -11.51 1.73
N ARG A 110 7.02 -10.56 1.84
CA ARG A 110 7.04 -9.55 2.89
C ARG A 110 6.86 -10.14 4.29
N ARG A 111 6.01 -11.16 4.45
CA ARG A 111 5.87 -11.91 5.71
C ARG A 111 7.20 -12.56 6.10
N ARG A 112 7.85 -13.28 5.18
CA ARG A 112 9.17 -13.89 5.42
C ARG A 112 10.24 -12.87 5.79
N MET A 113 10.23 -11.70 5.14
CA MET A 113 11.14 -10.60 5.51
C MET A 113 10.88 -10.07 6.92
N LEU A 114 9.61 -9.90 7.30
CA LEU A 114 9.24 -9.49 8.65
C LEU A 114 9.64 -10.54 9.68
N ASP A 115 9.43 -11.82 9.40
CA ASP A 115 9.85 -12.92 10.29
C ASP A 115 11.37 -12.91 10.51
N ALA A 116 12.15 -12.71 9.44
CA ALA A 116 13.59 -12.60 9.52
C ALA A 116 14.04 -11.34 10.29
N MET A 117 13.41 -10.19 10.05
CA MET A 117 13.74 -8.93 10.70
C MET A 117 13.38 -8.91 12.19
N LEU A 118 12.34 -9.65 12.58
CA LEU A 118 11.83 -9.75 13.94
C LEU A 118 12.25 -11.06 14.63
N THR A 119 13.23 -11.78 14.09
CA THR A 119 13.64 -13.10 14.63
C THR A 119 14.06 -13.03 16.10
N GLU A 120 14.66 -11.92 16.53
CA GLU A 120 15.10 -11.72 17.93
C GLU A 120 14.00 -11.17 18.85
N TRP A 121 12.82 -10.85 18.30
CA TRP A 121 11.70 -10.34 19.09
C TRP A 121 10.89 -11.48 19.68
N SER A 122 10.59 -11.35 20.97
CA SER A 122 9.60 -12.19 21.66
C SER A 122 8.19 -12.02 21.07
N GLU A 123 7.32 -12.99 21.34
CA GLU A 123 5.91 -12.92 20.92
C GLU A 123 5.17 -11.73 21.55
N GLU A 124 5.53 -11.35 22.77
CA GLU A 124 4.98 -10.19 23.48
C GLU A 124 5.39 -8.87 22.81
N GLU A 125 6.65 -8.73 22.40
CA GLU A 125 7.13 -7.55 21.66
C GLU A 125 6.45 -7.43 20.29
N ARG A 126 6.28 -8.56 19.58
CA ARG A 126 5.57 -8.59 18.29
C ARG A 126 4.11 -8.16 18.45
N THR A 127 3.41 -8.68 19.46
CA THR A 127 2.02 -8.34 19.76
C THR A 127 1.89 -6.87 20.17
N SER A 128 2.76 -6.40 21.06
CA SER A 128 2.76 -5.00 21.52
C SER A 128 2.99 -4.02 20.37
N PHE A 129 3.87 -4.36 19.43
CA PHE A 129 4.11 -3.54 18.25
C PHE A 129 2.94 -3.57 17.27
N LEU A 130 2.32 -4.74 17.06
CA LEU A 130 1.10 -4.87 16.25
C LEU A 130 -0.03 -3.98 16.80
N ASP A 131 -0.26 -4.01 18.11
CA ASP A 131 -1.30 -3.20 18.75
C ASP A 131 -1.00 -1.70 18.60
N ALA A 132 0.25 -1.28 18.84
CA ALA A 132 0.67 0.10 18.73
C ALA A 132 0.55 0.64 17.29
N ILE A 133 1.02 -0.12 16.29
CA ILE A 133 0.98 0.31 14.89
C ILE A 133 -0.46 0.31 14.34
N THR A 134 -1.30 -0.63 14.77
CA THR A 134 -2.72 -0.68 14.39
C THR A 134 -3.42 0.57 14.91
N ARG A 135 -3.32 0.83 16.22
CA ARG A 135 -3.92 2.02 16.84
C ARG A 135 -3.40 3.33 16.22
N PHE A 136 -2.11 3.39 15.88
CA PHE A 136 -1.53 4.54 15.19
C PHE A 136 -2.17 4.74 13.82
N ASN A 137 -2.27 3.69 12.99
CA ASN A 137 -2.90 3.77 11.67
C ASN A 137 -4.36 4.19 11.77
N ASP A 138 -5.15 3.59 12.68
CA ASP A 138 -6.55 3.98 12.89
C ASP A 138 -6.68 5.46 13.27
N THR A 139 -5.77 5.95 14.14
CA THR A 139 -5.75 7.36 14.55
C THR A 139 -5.42 8.27 13.36
N VAL A 140 -4.46 7.88 12.52
CA VAL A 140 -4.11 8.61 11.30
C VAL A 140 -5.30 8.63 10.34
N ASP A 141 -5.94 7.49 10.08
CA ASP A 141 -7.10 7.38 9.19
C ASP A 141 -8.26 8.25 9.68
N HIS A 142 -8.55 8.25 10.99
CA HIS A 142 -9.55 9.15 11.56
C HIS A 142 -9.20 10.63 11.42
N TRP A 143 -7.94 11.02 11.66
CA TRP A 143 -7.50 12.40 11.49
C TRP A 143 -7.60 12.86 10.03
N VAL A 144 -7.12 12.01 9.12
CA VAL A 144 -7.19 12.12 7.66
C VAL A 144 -8.64 12.31 7.20
N LEU A 145 -9.60 11.55 7.74
CA LEU A 145 -11.02 11.66 7.40
C LEU A 145 -11.69 12.91 8.00
N ASN A 146 -11.27 13.36 9.18
CA ASN A 146 -11.85 14.52 9.85
C ASN A 146 -11.39 15.85 9.25
N GLU A 147 -10.16 15.94 8.74
CA GLU A 147 -9.71 17.12 7.96
C GLU A 147 -10.52 17.34 6.67
N ILE A 148 -11.21 16.30 6.16
CA ILE A 148 -12.09 16.40 4.97
C ILE A 148 -13.41 17.14 5.30
N THR A 149 -13.77 17.28 6.58
CA THR A 149 -15.03 17.93 6.99
C THR A 149 -14.88 19.43 7.25
N VAL A 150 -13.67 19.99 7.09
CA VAL A 150 -13.36 21.40 7.34
C VAL A 150 -12.68 22.04 6.14
N GLU A 151 -13.30 21.94 4.95
CA GLU A 151 -13.18 22.87 3.82
C GLU A 151 -14.53 22.97 3.11
#